data_AF-A0A9C8ZJ06-F1
#
_entry.id   AF-A0A9C8ZJ06-F1
#
_cell.length_a   1.000
_cell.length_b   1.000
_cell.length_c   1.000
_cell.angle_alpha   90.00
_cell.angle_beta   90.00
_cell.angle_gamma   90.00
#
_symmetry.space_group_name_H-M   'P 1'
#
loop_
_entity.id
_entity.type
_entity.pdbx_description
1 polymer ?
#
loop_
_entity_poly.entity_id
_entity_poly.type
_entity_poly.pdbx_seq_one_letter_code
_entity_poly.pdbx_strand_id
1 'polypeptide(L)'
;MFGFKKDKSPQTEQAQAMTSAPEQSAEPGQKQGFFARLKQGLSRTRHGITDGLADLVLGKKAIDDDVLDEIETLLLTSDVGVEATQQIVADLTGRI
;
A
#
# COMPACT_ATOMS: atom_id res chain seq x y z
N MET A 1 25.62 -44.36 45.50
CA MET A 1 24.39 -43.61 45.82
C MET A 1 23.36 -43.92 44.72
N PHE A 2 22.29 -44.63 45.09
CA PHE A 2 21.11 -44.89 44.27
C PHE A 2 20.21 -43.64 44.23
N GLY A 3 19.56 -43.37 43.09
CA GLY A 3 18.56 -42.29 42.96
C GLY A 3 17.81 -42.31 41.63
N PHE A 4 16.80 -43.16 41.56
CA PHE A 4 15.84 -43.39 40.47
C PHE A 4 14.79 -42.25 40.32
N LYS A 5 14.10 -42.23 39.16
CA LYS A 5 12.72 -41.72 38.87
C LYS A 5 12.60 -40.23 38.46
N LYS A 6 11.72 -39.80 37.54
CA LYS A 6 10.70 -40.44 36.67
C LYS A 6 10.00 -39.32 35.86
N ASP A 7 9.66 -39.62 34.60
CA ASP A 7 8.60 -39.09 33.71
C ASP A 7 8.27 -37.59 33.61
N LYS A 8 7.98 -37.23 32.34
CA LYS A 8 6.75 -36.57 31.83
C LYS A 8 6.95 -35.17 31.24
N SER A 9 6.93 -35.12 29.91
CA SER A 9 6.45 -33.96 29.15
C SER A 9 5.03 -33.60 29.57
N PRO A 10 4.67 -32.32 29.48
CA PRO A 10 3.73 -31.96 28.42
C PRO A 10 4.15 -30.73 27.64
N GLN A 11 3.89 -30.80 26.33
CA GLN A 11 3.76 -29.65 25.43
C GLN A 11 2.79 -28.62 26.02
N THR A 12 3.11 -27.33 25.86
CA THR A 12 2.23 -26.26 25.33
C THR A 12 3.02 -24.96 25.41
N GLU A 13 3.47 -24.45 24.26
CA GLU A 13 3.28 -23.03 23.91
C GLU A 13 3.59 -22.87 22.42
N GLN A 14 2.53 -22.74 21.63
CA GLN A 14 2.60 -22.34 20.24
C GLN A 14 2.94 -20.86 20.18
N ALA A 15 4.03 -20.49 19.51
CA ALA A 15 4.23 -19.16 19.00
C ALA A 15 4.65 -19.29 17.52
N GLN A 16 3.67 -19.04 16.67
CA GLN A 16 3.80 -18.84 15.23
C GLN A 16 4.80 -17.72 14.95
N ALA A 17 5.79 -17.96 14.08
CA ALA A 17 6.46 -16.88 13.33
C ALA A 17 7.44 -17.44 12.30
N MET A 18 6.98 -18.12 11.24
CA MET A 18 7.70 -18.13 9.95
C MET A 18 6.67 -18.15 8.82
N THR A 19 6.25 -16.95 8.45
CA THR A 19 5.60 -16.63 7.18
C THR A 19 6.42 -17.20 6.03
N SER A 20 5.91 -18.24 5.38
CA SER A 20 6.32 -18.62 4.03
C SER A 20 5.83 -17.55 3.06
N ALA A 21 6.58 -16.45 2.95
CA ALA A 21 6.48 -15.55 1.81
C ALA A 21 7.03 -16.29 0.59
N PRO A 22 6.35 -16.27 -0.57
CA PRO A 22 6.88 -16.90 -1.76
C PRO A 22 8.16 -16.16 -2.18
N GLU A 23 9.28 -16.87 -2.20
CA GLU A 23 10.49 -16.47 -2.92
C GLU A 23 10.14 -16.38 -4.40
N GLN A 24 9.74 -15.18 -4.84
CA GLN A 24 9.65 -14.86 -6.25
C GLN A 24 11.08 -14.72 -6.77
N SER A 25 11.50 -15.74 -7.53
CA SER A 25 12.80 -15.83 -8.19
C SER A 25 13.12 -14.54 -8.95
N ALA A 26 14.04 -13.75 -8.39
CA ALA A 26 14.68 -12.66 -9.11
C ALA A 26 15.77 -13.27 -10.00
N GLU A 27 15.50 -13.40 -11.30
CA GLU A 27 16.56 -13.68 -12.26
C GLU A 27 17.62 -12.57 -12.22
N PRO A 28 18.92 -12.92 -12.13
CA PRO A 28 20.00 -11.95 -12.12
C PRO A 28 20.27 -11.50 -13.56
N GLY A 29 19.65 -10.41 -14.02
CA GLY A 29 19.84 -10.05 -15.44
C GLY A 29 19.54 -8.63 -15.92
N GLN A 30 18.79 -7.81 -15.19
CA GLN A 30 18.55 -6.43 -15.62
C GLN A 30 18.75 -5.48 -14.45
N LYS A 31 19.78 -4.63 -14.54
CA LYS A 31 19.92 -3.48 -13.64
C LYS A 31 18.68 -2.62 -13.84
N GLN A 32 17.66 -2.82 -13.02
CA GLN A 32 16.46 -1.99 -13.02
C GLN A 32 16.90 -0.53 -13.02
N GLY A 33 16.50 0.21 -14.06
CA GLY A 33 16.88 1.61 -14.21
C GLY A 33 16.44 2.43 -12.99
N PHE A 34 17.05 3.60 -12.80
CA PHE A 34 16.72 4.49 -11.69
C PHE A 34 15.20 4.74 -11.54
N PHE A 35 14.50 4.96 -12.66
CA PHE A 35 13.04 5.13 -12.66
C PHE A 35 12.28 3.89 -12.22
N ALA A 36 12.73 2.68 -12.62
CA ALA A 36 12.10 1.43 -12.20
C ALA A 36 12.21 1.24 -10.68
N ARG A 37 13.39 1.56 -10.11
CA ARG A 37 13.60 1.54 -8.65
C ARG A 37 12.73 2.57 -7.92
N LEU A 38 12.62 3.79 -8.47
CA LEU A 38 11.75 4.82 -7.90
C LEU A 38 10.27 4.40 -7.94
N LYS A 39 9.80 3.89 -9.08
CA LYS A 39 8.43 3.38 -9.24
C LYS A 39 8.13 2.22 -8.29
N GLN A 40 9.11 1.35 -8.04
CA GLN A 40 8.98 0.28 -7.07
C GLN A 40 8.91 0.82 -5.64
N GLY A 41 9.76 1.79 -5.28
CA GLY A 41 9.75 2.44 -3.97
C GLY A 41 8.44 3.18 -3.67
N LEU A 42 7.82 3.78 -4.68
CA LEU A 42 6.54 4.48 -4.58
C LEU A 42 5.31 3.57 -4.76
N SER A 43 5.49 2.25 -4.87
CA SER A 43 4.41 1.30 -5.17
C SER A 43 3.23 1.39 -4.20
N ARG A 44 3.51 1.55 -2.91
CA ARG A 44 2.48 1.59 -1.85
C ARG A 44 1.62 2.84 -1.95
N THR A 45 2.25 4.01 -2.04
CA THR A 45 1.54 5.30 -2.21
C THR A 45 0.78 5.32 -3.53
N ARG A 46 1.39 4.82 -4.60
CA ARG A 46 0.72 4.74 -5.90
C ARG A 46 -0.54 3.91 -5.81
N HIS A 47 -0.49 2.70 -5.24
CA HIS A 47 -1.69 1.87 -5.06
C HIS A 47 -2.77 2.57 -4.24
N GLY A 48 -2.44 3.11 -3.07
CA GLY A 48 -3.43 3.79 -2.23
C GLY A 48 -4.17 4.92 -2.95
N ILE A 49 -3.44 5.73 -3.73
CA ILE A 49 -4.04 6.81 -4.52
C ILE A 49 -4.80 6.28 -5.72
N THR A 50 -4.22 5.36 -6.51
CA THR A 50 -4.87 4.86 -7.73
C THR A 50 -6.12 4.06 -7.43
N ASP A 51 -6.12 3.29 -6.35
CA ASP A 51 -7.26 2.46 -5.95
C ASP A 51 -8.39 3.36 -5.44
N GLY A 52 -8.08 4.35 -4.58
CA GLY A 52 -9.06 5.33 -4.12
C GLY A 52 -9.66 6.16 -5.25
N LEU A 53 -8.85 6.57 -6.23
CA LEU A 53 -9.32 7.30 -7.40
C LEU A 53 -10.15 6.41 -8.35
N ALA A 54 -9.76 5.15 -8.52
CA ALA A 54 -10.49 4.19 -9.34
C ALA A 54 -11.89 3.92 -8.76
N ASP A 55 -12.00 3.73 -7.45
CA ASP A 55 -13.28 3.51 -6.77
C ASP A 55 -14.22 4.71 -6.93
N LEU A 56 -13.67 5.92 -6.84
CA LEU A 56 -14.40 7.19 -7.03
C LEU A 56 -14.97 7.32 -8.45
N VAL A 57 -14.17 6.99 -9.46
CA VAL A 57 -14.51 7.21 -10.87
C VAL A 57 -15.33 6.04 -11.46
N LEU A 58 -15.17 4.81 -10.98
CA LEU A 58 -15.96 3.66 -11.46
C LEU A 58 -17.45 3.75 -11.10
N GLY A 59 -17.80 4.50 -10.05
CA GLY A 59 -19.17 4.64 -9.57
C GLY A 59 -19.94 5.85 -10.11
N LYS A 60 -19.25 6.87 -10.64
CA LYS A 60 -19.86 8.16 -11.03
C LYS A 60 -19.86 8.31 -12.56
N LYS A 61 -20.99 8.77 -13.11
CA LYS A 61 -21.18 8.95 -14.57
C LYS A 61 -20.43 10.15 -15.15
N ALA A 62 -20.10 11.12 -14.30
CA ALA A 62 -19.42 12.35 -14.66
C ALA A 62 -18.49 12.76 -13.50
N ILE A 63 -17.46 13.54 -13.82
CA ILE A 63 -16.66 14.24 -12.82
C ILE A 63 -17.41 15.55 -12.54
N ASP A 64 -18.09 15.59 -11.39
CA ASP A 64 -18.83 16.74 -10.88
C ASP A 64 -18.14 17.29 -9.62
N ASP A 65 -18.70 18.38 -9.05
CA ASP A 65 -18.14 19.04 -7.87
C ASP A 65 -18.00 18.08 -6.68
N ASP A 66 -18.97 17.17 -6.49
CA ASP A 66 -18.92 16.15 -5.43
C ASP A 66 -17.71 15.21 -5.60
N VAL A 67 -17.40 14.81 -6.82
CA VAL A 67 -16.21 13.99 -7.12
C VAL A 67 -14.92 14.77 -6.84
N LEU A 68 -14.88 16.06 -7.16
CA LEU A 68 -13.69 16.89 -6.90
C LEU A 68 -13.43 17.06 -5.40
N ASP A 69 -14.46 17.24 -4.59
CA ASP A 69 -14.35 17.32 -3.13
C ASP A 69 -13.84 16.01 -2.50
N GLU A 70 -14.32 14.87 -3.01
CA GLU A 70 -13.85 13.55 -2.60
C GLU A 70 -12.37 13.34 -2.98
N ILE A 71 -11.95 13.80 -4.17
CA ILE A 71 -10.54 13.80 -4.60
C ILE A 71 -9.68 14.70 -3.70
N GLU A 72 -10.15 15.90 -3.37
CA GLU A 72 -9.45 16.81 -2.45
C GLU A 72 -9.20 16.12 -1.10
N THR A 73 -10.23 15.50 -0.54
CA THR A 73 -10.14 14.77 0.74
C THR A 73 -9.12 13.63 0.66
N LEU A 74 -9.12 12.87 -0.44
CA LEU A 74 -8.15 11.80 -0.67
C LEU A 74 -6.71 12.34 -0.74
N LEU A 75 -6.50 13.46 -1.45
CA LEU A 75 -5.17 14.07 -1.59
C LEU A 75 -4.65 14.62 -0.25
N LEU A 76 -5.52 15.28 0.53
CA LEU A 76 -5.15 15.80 1.86
C LEU A 76 -4.74 14.69 2.83
N THR A 77 -5.40 13.53 2.78
CA THR A 77 -5.08 12.36 3.62
C THR A 77 -3.86 11.57 3.14
N SER A 78 -3.42 11.80 1.90
CA SER A 78 -2.28 11.12 1.27
C SER A 78 -0.95 11.87 1.42
N ASP A 79 -0.81 12.74 2.42
CA ASP A 79 0.38 13.55 2.68
C ASP A 79 0.78 14.50 1.53
N VAL A 80 -0.17 14.92 0.69
CA VAL A 80 0.09 15.89 -0.42
C VAL A 80 0.17 17.33 0.11
N GLY A 81 -0.64 17.66 1.11
CA GLY A 81 -0.71 18.98 1.72
C GLY A 81 -1.64 19.97 1.01
N VAL A 82 -2.05 21.01 1.75
CA VAL A 82 -3.14 21.93 1.36
C VAL A 82 -2.86 22.73 0.09
N GLU A 83 -1.65 23.25 -0.07
CA GLU A 83 -1.30 24.09 -1.22
C GLU A 83 -1.25 23.29 -2.53
N ALA A 84 -0.57 22.14 -2.50
CA ALA A 84 -0.46 21.26 -3.66
C ALA A 84 -1.83 20.68 -4.05
N THR A 85 -2.64 20.27 -3.07
CA THR A 85 -3.99 19.77 -3.34
C THR A 85 -4.85 20.83 -4.03
N GLN A 86 -4.87 22.07 -3.54
CA GLN A 86 -5.65 23.14 -4.18
C GLN A 86 -5.22 23.40 -5.63
N GLN A 87 -3.92 23.38 -5.92
CA GLN A 87 -3.42 23.52 -7.30
C GLN A 87 -3.91 22.38 -8.19
N ILE A 88 -3.84 21.13 -7.71
CA ILE A 88 -4.29 19.95 -8.44
C ILE A 88 -5.80 20.03 -8.73
N VAL A 89 -6.62 20.38 -7.74
CA VAL A 89 -8.08 20.48 -7.89
C VAL A 89 -8.47 21.61 -8.85
N ALA A 90 -7.82 22.77 -8.76
CA ALA A 90 -8.05 23.88 -9.68
C ALA A 90 -7.71 23.49 -11.14
N ASP A 91 -6.56 22.80 -11.34
CA ASP A 91 -6.15 22.31 -12.65
C ASP A 91 -7.11 21.25 -13.23
N LEU A 92 -7.69 20.40 -12.38
CA LEU A 92 -8.70 19.42 -12.78
C LEU A 92 -10.01 20.10 -13.18
N THR A 93 -10.45 21.08 -12.37
CA THR A 93 -11.67 21.87 -12.62
C THR A 93 -11.60 22.63 -13.95
N GLY A 94 -10.42 23.14 -14.32
CA GLY A 94 -10.23 23.82 -15.60
C GLY A 94 -10.24 22.92 -16.83
N ARG A 95 -10.27 21.59 -16.67
CA ARG A 95 -10.22 20.59 -17.77
C ARG A 95 -11.55 19.89 -18.03
N ILE A 96 -12.54 20.08 -17.16
CA ILE A 96 -13.93 19.59 -17.30
C ILE A 96 -14.82 20.68 -17.89
#